data_AF-A0A8R2JRA4-F1
#
_entry.id   AF-A0A8R2JRA4-F1
#
_cell.length_a   1.000
_cell.length_b   1.000
_cell.length_c   1.000
_cell.angle_alpha   90.00
_cell.angle_beta   90.00
_cell.angle_gamma   90.00
#
_symmetry.space_group_name_H-M   'P 1'
#
loop_
_entity.id
_entity.type
_entity.pdbx_description
1 polymer ?
#
loop_
_entity_poly.entity_id
_entity_poly.type
_entity_poly.pdbx_seq_one_letter_code
_entity_poly.pdbx_strand_id
1 'polypeptide(L)' 'MGLLIGFLPLMGWRAAKGPTLDACEFSRVMDYNYLVFLYLATIILPALFMATSYAHIYTVVIKQVYL' A
#
# COMPACT_ATOMS: atom_id res chain seq x y z
N MET A 1 -8.27 3.13 8.33
CA MET A 1 -8.14 2.19 7.18
C MET A 1 -6.98 1.22 7.34
N GLY A 2 -5.82 1.63 7.86
CA GLY A 2 -4.66 0.73 8.03
C GLY A 2 -4.93 -0.53 8.87
N LEU A 3 -5.68 -0.42 9.97
CA LEU A 3 -6.06 -1.58 10.80
C LEU A 3 -6.86 -2.62 10.00
N LEU A 4 -7.88 -2.17 9.26
CA LEU A 4 -8.77 -3.07 8.50
C LEU A 4 -8.02 -3.81 7.41
N ILE A 5 -7.18 -3.09 6.66
CA ILE A 5 -6.41 -3.66 5.57
C ILE A 5 -5.34 -4.60 6.14
N GLY A 6 -4.61 -4.19 7.18
CA GLY A 6 -3.54 -5.00 7.77
C GLY A 6 -4.01 -6.29 8.46
N PHE A 7 -5.23 -6.33 8.99
CA PHE A 7 -5.81 -7.54 9.60
C PHE A 7 -6.53 -8.46 8.61
N LEU A 8 -6.67 -8.05 7.35
CA LEU A 8 -7.36 -8.84 6.31
C LEU A 8 -6.77 -10.26 6.11
N PRO A 9 -5.44 -10.49 6.20
CA PRO A 9 -4.88 -11.84 6.15
C PRO A 9 -5.32 -12.73 7.32
N LEU A 10 -5.55 -12.15 8.51
CA LEU A 10 -6.06 -12.87 9.68
C LEU A 10 -7.53 -13.27 9.50
N MET A 11 -8.29 -12.50 8.73
CA MET A 11 -9.69 -12.78 8.38
C MET A 11 -9.86 -13.87 7.30
N GLY A 12 -8.76 -14.38 6.75
CA GLY A 12 -8.79 -15.52 5.83
C GLY A 12 -7.98 -15.32 4.54
N TRP A 13 -7.52 -14.10 4.23
CA TRP A 13 -6.74 -13.82 3.02
C TRP A 13 -5.23 -14.05 3.23
N ARG A 14 -4.89 -15.22 3.77
CA ARG A 14 -3.50 -15.68 3.94
C ARG A 14 -3.19 -16.79 2.93
N ALA A 15 -1.91 -17.08 2.73
CA ALA A 15 -1.50 -18.20 1.89
C ALA A 15 -1.99 -19.54 2.48
N ALA A 16 -2.28 -20.51 1.59
CA ALA A 16 -2.77 -21.83 1.99
C ALA A 16 -1.72 -22.66 2.75
N LYS A 17 -0.43 -22.40 2.52
CA LYS A 17 0.66 -23.01 3.30
C LYS A 17 0.84 -22.22 4.61
N GLY A 18 0.53 -22.86 5.73
CA GLY A 18 0.80 -22.30 7.05
C GLY A 18 2.31 -22.22 7.35
N PRO A 19 2.69 -21.55 8.46
CA PRO A 19 4.08 -21.52 8.92
C PRO A 19 4.58 -22.94 9.19
N THR A 20 5.87 -23.16 8.94
CA THR A 20 6.54 -24.41 9.33
C THR A 20 7.10 -24.27 10.74
N LEU A 21 7.20 -25.39 11.47
CA LEU A 21 7.70 -25.41 12.85
C LEU A 21 9.11 -24.80 12.99
N ASP A 22 9.92 -24.93 11.93
CA ASP A 22 11.32 -24.51 11.92
C ASP A 22 11.57 -23.11 11.33
N ALA A 23 10.58 -22.51 10.66
CA ALA A 23 10.76 -21.21 10.00
C ALA A 23 9.45 -20.42 9.82
N CYS A 24 9.49 -19.12 10.17
CA CYS A 24 8.43 -18.16 9.92
C CYS A 24 8.81 -17.25 8.73
N GLU A 25 8.62 -17.76 7.52
CA GLU A 25 8.89 -17.07 6.27
C GLU A 25 7.67 -16.25 5.83
N PHE A 26 7.83 -14.93 5.67
CA PHE A 26 6.74 -14.04 5.27
C PHE A 26 6.11 -14.44 3.92
N SER A 27 6.95 -14.80 2.94
CA SER A 27 6.54 -15.27 1.61
C SER A 27 5.73 -16.56 1.61
N ARG A 28 5.79 -17.32 2.72
CA ARG A 28 5.05 -18.58 2.89
C ARG A 28 3.67 -18.37 3.50
N VAL A 29 3.54 -17.40 4.41
CA VAL A 29 2.32 -17.14 5.17
C VAL A 29 1.42 -16.10 4.47
N MET A 30 2.02 -15.14 3.75
CA MET A 30 1.28 -14.11 3.02
C MET A 30 1.01 -14.50 1.58
N ASP A 31 -0.19 -14.16 1.09
CA ASP A 31 -0.58 -14.38 -0.29
C ASP A 31 -0.03 -13.27 -1.22
N TYR A 32 0.53 -13.67 -2.36
CA TYR A 32 1.10 -12.71 -3.33
C TYR A 32 0.04 -11.79 -3.95
N ASN A 33 -1.20 -12.25 -4.16
CA ASN A 33 -2.27 -11.39 -4.68
C ASN A 33 -2.66 -10.33 -3.65
N TYR A 34 -2.66 -10.69 -2.37
CA TYR A 34 -2.88 -9.72 -1.28
C TYR A 34 -1.76 -8.66 -1.23
N LEU A 35 -0.50 -9.07 -1.41
CA LEU A 35 0.64 -8.16 -1.49
C LEU A 35 0.54 -7.19 -2.68
N VAL A 36 0.13 -7.69 -3.84
CA VAL A 36 -0.11 -6.85 -5.03
C VAL A 36 -1.27 -5.87 -4.79
N PHE A 37 -2.35 -6.32 -4.17
CA PHE A 37 -3.47 -5.46 -3.77
C PHE A 37 -3.00 -4.34 -2.83
N LEU A 38 -2.23 -4.66 -1.79
CA LEU A 38 -1.64 -3.67 -0.89
C LEU A 38 -0.81 -2.64 -1.64
N TYR A 39 0.08 -3.10 -2.52
CA TYR A 39 0.94 -2.23 -3.30
C TYR A 39 0.14 -1.24 -4.14
N LEU A 40 -0.86 -1.71 -4.88
CA LEU A 40 -1.67 -0.85 -5.73
C LEU A 40 -2.56 0.10 -4.91
N ALA A 41 -3.28 -0.42 -3.92
CA ALA A 41 -4.30 0.32 -3.19
C ALA A 41 -3.73 1.30 -2.17
N THR A 42 -2.64 0.93 -1.48
CA THR A 42 -2.09 1.73 -0.36
C THR A 42 -0.77 2.42 -0.67
N ILE A 43 -0.08 2.07 -1.75
CA ILE A 43 1.18 2.70 -2.14
C ILE A 43 1.01 3.48 -3.44
N ILE A 44 0.66 2.82 -4.54
CA ILE A 44 0.59 3.47 -5.86
C ILE A 44 -0.50 4.53 -5.91
N LEU A 45 -1.74 4.20 -5.53
CA LEU A 45 -2.85 5.15 -5.62
C LEU A 45 -2.62 6.39 -4.76
N PRO A 46 -2.21 6.29 -3.47
CA PRO A 46 -1.86 7.46 -2.68
C PRO A 46 -0.65 8.23 -3.23
N ALA A 47 0.36 7.55 -3.77
CA ALA A 47 1.51 8.21 -4.38
C ALA A 47 1.11 9.06 -5.60
N LEU A 48 0.25 8.54 -6.48
CA LEU A 48 -0.29 9.28 -7.61
C LEU A 48 -1.12 10.49 -7.15
N PHE A 49 -1.96 10.30 -6.14
CA PHE A 49 -2.76 11.38 -5.57
C PHE A 49 -1.88 12.49 -4.95
N MET A 50 -0.82 12.10 -4.23
CA MET A 50 0.16 13.06 -3.70
C MET A 50 0.88 13.79 -4.84
N ALA A 51 1.32 13.07 -5.88
CA ALA A 51 2.03 13.66 -7.02
C ALA A 51 1.17 14.72 -7.74
N THR A 52 -0.11 14.43 -8.01
CA THR A 52 -1.02 15.40 -8.63
C THR A 52 -1.28 16.59 -7.71
N SER A 53 -1.46 16.35 -6.41
CA SER A 53 -1.64 17.40 -5.41
C SER A 53 -0.42 18.32 -5.34
N TYR A 54 0.80 17.75 -5.30
CA TYR A 54 2.05 18.52 -5.28
C TYR A 54 2.28 19.28 -6.58
N ALA A 55 1.95 18.71 -7.74
CA ALA A 55 2.02 19.43 -9.01
C ALA A 55 1.06 20.64 -9.03
N HIS A 56 -0.15 20.48 -8.50
CA HIS A 56 -1.09 21.57 -8.36
C HIS A 56 -0.58 22.66 -7.42
N ILE A 57 -0.09 22.29 -6.23
CA ILE A 57 0.51 23.23 -5.27
C ILE A 57 1.67 24.00 -5.90
N TYR A 58 2.59 23.30 -6.57
CA TYR A 58 3.72 23.93 -7.26
C TYR A 58 3.27 24.96 -8.30
N THR A 59 2.24 24.62 -9.09
CA THR A 59 1.68 25.52 -10.11
C THR A 59 1.09 26.79 -9.48
N VAL A 60 0.38 26.65 -8.36
CA VAL A 60 -0.20 27.79 -7.64
C VAL A 60 0.91 28.66 -7.02
N VAL A 61 1.89 28.04 -6.36
CA VAL A 61 3.01 28.75 -5.72
C VAL A 61 3.82 29.53 -6.74
N ILE A 62 4.15 28.95 -7.90
CA ILE A 62 4.84 29.68 -8.97
C ILE A 62 4.05 30.90 -9.41
N LYS A 63 2.74 30.77 -9.63
CA LYS A 63 1.89 31.92 -10.01
C LYS A 63 1.90 33.02 -8.94
N GLN A 64 1.99 32.67 -7.66
CA GLN A 64 2.06 33.64 -6.56
C GLN A 64 3.43 34.32 -6.43
N VAL A 65 4.52 33.65 -6.81
CA VAL A 65 5.88 34.21 -6.74
C VAL A 65 6.15 35.20 -7.88
N TYR A 66 5.55 34.98 -9.05
CA TYR A 66 5.70 35.86 -10.21
C TYR A 66 4.67 37.01 -10.25
N LEU A 67 3.79 37.15 -9.25
CA LEU A 67 2.81 38.22 -9.09
C LEU A 67 3.31 39.27 -8.10
#